data_AF-A0AAW7L653-F1
#
_entry.id   AF-A0AAW7L653-F1
#
_cell.length_a   1.000
_cell.length_b   1.000
_cell.length_c   1.000
_cell.angle_alpha   90.00
_cell.angle_beta   90.00
_cell.angle_gamma   90.00
#
_symmetry.space_group_name_H-M   'P 1'
#
loop_
_entity.id
_entity.type
_entity.pdbx_description
1 polymer ?
#
loop_
_entity_poly.entity_id
_entity_poly.type
_entity_poly.pdbx_seq_one_letter_code
_entity_poly.pdbx_strand_id
1 'polypeptide(L)'
;MMTDYTTNAQNQFLAQLIDTYLPQISYGFEQCGYGCSDHASWYQQGFATSMPFESKMNDINPLIHTQNDSNFDADHAIKFANLAVSFVAELATNADDVTPPNNNELVNGEPISGINATAKEQLIYTLNVPKGAQNLSFETSGDNGDADLYIKYN
;
A
#
# COMPACT_ATOMS: atom_id res chain seq x y z
N MET A 1 -8.42 -3.48 5.68
CA MET A 1 -7.46 -3.70 4.58
C MET A 1 -6.42 -4.70 5.05
N MET A 2 -6.10 -5.69 4.23
CA MET A 2 -5.04 -6.66 4.57
C MET A 2 -3.66 -6.03 4.48
N THR A 3 -2.74 -6.53 5.30
CA THR A 3 -1.35 -6.03 5.39
C THR A 3 -0.31 -7.06 5.01
N ASP A 4 -0.67 -8.34 4.97
CA ASP A 4 0.14 -9.43 4.45
C ASP A 4 -0.14 -9.66 2.95
N TYR A 5 0.87 -10.09 2.21
CA TYR A 5 0.81 -10.31 0.76
C TYR A 5 0.27 -9.12 -0.05
N THR A 6 0.44 -7.90 0.47
CA THR A 6 0.03 -6.63 -0.14
C THR A 6 1.15 -5.60 -0.06
N THR A 7 1.06 -4.55 -0.85
CA THR A 7 2.06 -3.48 -0.91
C THR A 7 1.69 -2.32 0.00
N ASN A 8 2.59 -1.96 0.92
CA ASN A 8 2.33 -0.90 1.91
C ASN A 8 1.88 0.41 1.27
N ALA A 9 2.56 0.89 0.22
CA ALA A 9 2.19 2.15 -0.41
C ALA A 9 0.86 2.11 -1.15
N GLN A 10 0.48 0.99 -1.76
CA GLN A 10 -0.84 0.89 -2.39
C GLN A 10 -1.95 0.81 -1.33
N ASN A 11 -1.69 0.19 -0.18
CA ASN A 11 -2.59 0.24 0.98
C ASN A 11 -2.73 1.67 1.54
N GLN A 12 -1.64 2.45 1.60
CA GLN A 12 -1.70 3.86 1.99
C GLN A 12 -2.44 4.73 0.97
N PHE A 13 -2.25 4.47 -0.32
CA PHE A 13 -3.01 5.13 -1.37
C PHE A 13 -4.51 4.87 -1.20
N LEU A 14 -4.94 3.62 -0.98
CA LEU A 14 -6.34 3.32 -0.69
C LEU A 14 -6.84 4.01 0.60
N ALA A 15 -6.03 4.08 1.65
CA ALA A 15 -6.37 4.83 2.86
C ALA A 15 -6.65 6.31 2.55
N GLN A 16 -5.77 6.95 1.77
CA GLN A 16 -5.93 8.34 1.34
C GLN A 16 -7.19 8.54 0.49
N LEU A 17 -7.52 7.60 -0.39
CA LEU A 17 -8.76 7.63 -1.16
C LEU A 17 -10.00 7.54 -0.26
N ILE A 18 -9.97 6.68 0.77
CA ILE A 18 -11.05 6.58 1.74
C ILE A 18 -11.18 7.90 2.51
N ASP A 19 -10.09 8.43 3.04
CA ASP A 19 -10.09 9.70 3.80
C ASP A 19 -10.59 10.88 2.97
N THR A 20 -10.23 10.92 1.69
CA THR A 20 -10.53 12.04 0.79
C THR A 20 -11.95 11.98 0.23
N TYR A 21 -12.36 10.81 -0.28
CA TYR A 21 -13.58 10.67 -1.07
C TYR A 21 -14.71 9.97 -0.31
N LEU A 22 -14.40 9.25 0.76
CA LEU A 22 -15.35 8.43 1.52
C LEU A 22 -15.22 8.65 3.04
N PRO A 23 -15.20 9.90 3.54
CA PRO A 23 -14.88 10.22 4.94
C PRO A 23 -15.85 9.62 5.97
N GLN A 24 -17.01 9.13 5.53
CA GLN A 24 -17.98 8.42 6.36
C GLN A 24 -17.61 6.96 6.64
N ILE A 25 -16.60 6.41 5.95
CA ILE A 25 -16.15 5.03 6.13
C ILE A 25 -15.04 5.01 7.17
N SER A 26 -15.23 4.21 8.22
CA SER A 26 -14.12 3.80 9.08
C SER A 26 -13.45 2.56 8.51
N TYR A 27 -12.12 2.53 8.54
CA TYR A 27 -11.33 1.38 8.11
C TYR A 27 -10.33 0.97 9.19
N GLY A 28 -9.83 -0.26 9.05
CA GLY A 28 -8.77 -0.80 9.90
C GLY A 28 -7.86 -1.71 9.10
N PHE A 29 -6.83 -2.22 9.78
CA PHE A 29 -5.83 -3.12 9.21
C PHE A 29 -5.91 -4.49 9.87
N GLU A 30 -5.65 -5.53 9.09
CA GLU A 30 -5.70 -6.91 9.54
C GLU A 30 -4.70 -7.76 8.75
N GLN A 31 -4.43 -8.98 9.21
CA GLN A 31 -3.70 -10.00 8.47
C GLN A 31 -4.58 -11.22 8.22
N CYS A 32 -4.46 -11.82 7.04
CA CYS A 32 -5.08 -13.12 6.79
C CYS A 32 -4.21 -14.29 7.30
N GLY A 33 -2.89 -14.12 7.25
CA GLY A 33 -1.89 -15.07 7.72
C GLY A 33 -1.36 -16.03 6.65
N TYR A 34 -1.87 -15.96 5.42
CA TYR A 34 -1.41 -16.74 4.26
C TYR A 34 -1.84 -16.05 2.95
N GLY A 35 -1.39 -16.58 1.80
CA GLY A 35 -1.82 -16.12 0.47
C GLY A 35 -3.29 -16.43 0.22
N CYS A 36 -4.17 -15.63 0.81
CA CYS A 36 -5.56 -15.99 1.07
C CYS A 36 -6.51 -15.77 -0.10
N SER A 37 -6.10 -14.98 -1.08
CA SER A 37 -6.87 -14.71 -2.29
C SER A 37 -5.91 -14.31 -3.42
N ASP A 38 -6.46 -13.92 -4.56
CA ASP A 38 -5.73 -13.74 -5.82
C ASP A 38 -4.64 -12.66 -5.75
N HIS A 39 -4.79 -11.66 -4.88
CA HIS A 39 -3.78 -10.62 -4.66
C HIS A 39 -2.40 -11.21 -4.30
N ALA A 40 -2.35 -12.35 -3.59
CA ALA A 40 -1.09 -12.98 -3.20
C ALA A 40 -0.29 -13.47 -4.42
N SER A 41 -0.96 -13.94 -5.47
CA SER A 41 -0.31 -14.37 -6.71
C SER A 41 0.36 -13.19 -7.42
N TRP A 42 -0.32 -12.04 -7.49
CA TRP A 42 0.23 -10.80 -8.07
C TRP A 42 1.38 -10.25 -7.22
N TYR A 43 1.23 -10.27 -5.90
CA TYR A 43 2.28 -9.86 -4.96
C TYR A 43 3.55 -10.70 -5.12
N GLN A 44 3.42 -12.03 -5.25
CA GLN A 44 4.55 -12.93 -5.47
C GLN A 44 5.29 -12.67 -6.80
N GLN A 45 4.63 -12.07 -7.78
CA GLN A 45 5.24 -11.66 -9.04
C GLN A 45 5.81 -10.22 -8.99
N GLY A 46 5.77 -9.57 -7.81
CA GLY A 46 6.31 -8.22 -7.61
C GLY A 46 5.38 -7.08 -8.01
N PHE A 47 4.11 -7.37 -8.33
CA PHE A 47 3.15 -6.31 -8.65
C PHE A 47 2.58 -5.66 -7.38
N ALA A 48 2.27 -4.36 -7.48
CA ALA A 48 1.61 -3.63 -6.41
C ALA A 48 0.20 -4.19 -6.18
N THR A 49 -0.11 -4.54 -4.93
CA THR A 49 -1.38 -5.20 -4.57
C THR A 49 -1.96 -4.64 -3.27
N SER A 50 -3.29 -4.71 -3.16
CA SER A 50 -4.04 -4.34 -1.97
C SER A 50 -5.32 -5.16 -1.90
N MET A 51 -5.81 -5.41 -0.69
CA MET A 51 -7.07 -6.11 -0.47
C MET A 51 -7.88 -5.41 0.63
N PRO A 52 -8.73 -4.42 0.30
CA PRO A 52 -9.81 -4.03 1.19
C PRO A 52 -10.76 -5.21 1.38
N PHE A 53 -11.19 -5.45 2.61
CA PHE A 53 -11.96 -6.62 3.00
C PHE A 53 -13.11 -6.22 3.94
N GLU A 54 -14.18 -7.01 3.96
CA GLU A 54 -15.47 -6.64 4.56
C GLU A 54 -15.44 -6.44 6.08
N SER A 55 -14.54 -7.15 6.77
CA SER A 55 -14.46 -7.18 8.23
C SER A 55 -13.05 -7.55 8.70
N LYS A 56 -12.88 -7.74 10.02
CA LYS A 56 -11.71 -8.42 10.58
C LYS A 56 -11.82 -9.91 10.34
N MET A 57 -10.70 -10.63 10.32
CA MET A 57 -10.71 -12.08 10.08
C MET A 57 -11.52 -12.88 11.11
N ASN A 58 -11.55 -12.43 12.38
CA ASN A 58 -12.37 -13.05 13.41
C ASN A 58 -13.88 -12.76 13.27
N ASP A 59 -14.25 -11.80 12.43
CA ASP A 59 -15.64 -11.36 12.19
C ASP A 59 -16.06 -11.61 10.72
N ILE A 60 -15.31 -12.44 9.98
CA ILE A 60 -15.64 -12.82 8.61
C ILE A 60 -17.01 -13.53 8.58
N ASN A 61 -17.75 -13.39 7.47
CA ASN A 61 -19.00 -14.12 7.29
C ASN A 61 -18.80 -15.64 7.57
N PRO A 62 -19.44 -16.20 8.61
CA PRO A 62 -19.20 -17.58 9.03
C PRO A 62 -19.84 -18.61 8.09
N LEU A 63 -20.61 -18.14 7.09
CA LEU A 63 -21.30 -18.99 6.13
C LEU A 63 -20.52 -19.16 4.82
N ILE A 64 -19.38 -18.47 4.63
CA ILE A 64 -18.56 -18.64 3.42
C ILE A 64 -18.24 -20.11 3.18
N HIS A 65 -18.23 -20.52 1.90
CA HIS A 65 -18.07 -21.92 1.47
C HIS A 65 -19.19 -22.88 1.92
N THR A 66 -20.37 -22.37 2.25
CA THR A 66 -21.56 -23.18 2.48
C THR A 66 -22.67 -22.82 1.50
N GLN A 67 -23.70 -23.67 1.40
CA GLN A 67 -24.89 -23.37 0.59
C GLN A 67 -25.71 -22.19 1.13
N ASN A 68 -25.44 -21.76 2.37
CA ASN A 68 -26.14 -20.66 3.02
C ASN A 68 -25.42 -19.32 2.85
N ASP A 69 -24.35 -19.28 2.05
CA ASP A 69 -23.69 -18.05 1.65
C ASP A 69 -24.49 -17.30 0.58
N SER A 70 -25.69 -16.86 0.96
CA SER A 70 -26.68 -16.26 0.06
C SER A 70 -27.19 -14.90 0.53
N ASN A 71 -26.71 -14.44 1.69
CA ASN A 71 -27.05 -13.13 2.24
C ASN A 71 -26.08 -12.08 1.71
N PHE A 72 -26.62 -10.94 1.30
CA PHE A 72 -25.85 -9.84 0.72
C PHE A 72 -26.33 -8.50 1.29
N ASP A 73 -25.38 -7.68 1.73
CA ASP A 73 -25.64 -6.31 2.16
C ASP A 73 -25.17 -5.33 1.07
N ALA A 74 -26.13 -4.78 0.34
CA ALA A 74 -25.87 -3.82 -0.73
C ALA A 74 -25.29 -2.50 -0.23
N ASP A 75 -25.69 -2.06 0.97
CA ASP A 75 -25.23 -0.80 1.57
C ASP A 75 -23.78 -0.92 2.05
N HIS A 76 -23.34 -2.13 2.43
CA HIS A 76 -21.91 -2.37 2.67
C HIS A 76 -21.13 -2.52 1.37
N ALA A 77 -21.65 -3.28 0.40
CA ALA A 77 -20.98 -3.51 -0.87
C ALA A 77 -20.73 -2.22 -1.68
N ILE A 78 -21.65 -1.25 -1.64
CA ILE A 78 -21.49 0.02 -2.37
C ILE A 78 -20.28 0.83 -1.88
N LYS A 79 -19.84 0.65 -0.63
CA LYS A 79 -18.61 1.27 -0.09
C LYS A 79 -17.37 0.80 -0.86
N PHE A 80 -17.29 -0.51 -1.14
CA PHE A 80 -16.21 -1.10 -1.93
C PHE A 80 -16.27 -0.67 -3.39
N ALA A 81 -17.47 -0.61 -3.97
CA ALA A 81 -17.66 -0.15 -5.33
C ALA A 81 -17.21 1.32 -5.51
N ASN A 82 -17.58 2.20 -4.58
CA ASN A 82 -17.13 3.59 -4.59
C ASN A 82 -15.60 3.70 -4.45
N LEU A 83 -14.98 2.92 -3.56
CA LEU A 83 -13.53 2.88 -3.42
C LEU A 83 -12.83 2.40 -4.70
N ALA A 84 -13.38 1.39 -5.37
CA ALA A 84 -12.85 0.91 -6.64
C ALA A 84 -12.93 1.97 -7.75
N VAL A 85 -14.04 2.72 -7.82
CA VAL A 85 -14.19 3.83 -8.79
C VAL A 85 -13.19 4.94 -8.48
N SER A 86 -13.04 5.36 -7.22
CA SER A 86 -12.03 6.35 -6.81
C SER A 86 -10.61 5.88 -7.15
N PHE A 87 -10.31 4.60 -6.91
CA PHE A 87 -9.00 4.01 -7.24
C PHE A 87 -8.70 4.06 -8.74
N VAL A 88 -9.63 3.62 -9.59
CA VAL A 88 -9.43 3.65 -11.04
C VAL A 88 -9.33 5.09 -11.55
N ALA A 89 -10.17 6.00 -11.05
CA ALA A 89 -10.14 7.40 -11.44
C ALA A 89 -8.77 8.01 -11.15
N GLU A 90 -8.30 7.93 -9.90
CA GLU A 90 -7.05 8.54 -9.48
C GLU A 90 -5.82 7.85 -10.07
N LEU A 91 -5.83 6.52 -10.19
CA LEU A 91 -4.72 5.80 -10.81
C LEU A 91 -4.60 6.15 -12.30
N ALA A 92 -5.72 6.29 -13.01
CA ALA A 92 -5.73 6.56 -14.44
C ALA A 92 -5.48 8.03 -14.80
N THR A 93 -5.85 8.98 -13.93
CA THR A 93 -5.62 10.41 -14.18
C THR A 93 -4.19 10.84 -13.85
N ASN A 94 -3.48 10.10 -12.99
CA ASN A 94 -2.07 10.31 -12.68
C ASN A 94 -1.14 9.52 -13.64
N ALA A 95 -1.54 9.30 -14.91
CA ALA A 95 -0.80 8.50 -15.90
C ALA A 95 0.53 9.10 -16.41
N ASP A 96 1.17 9.95 -15.62
CA ASP A 96 2.63 10.16 -15.67
C ASP A 96 3.29 9.08 -14.79
N ASP A 97 3.36 7.83 -15.27
CA ASP A 97 4.10 6.69 -14.69
C ASP A 97 4.40 6.77 -13.16
N VAL A 98 3.38 6.95 -12.33
CA VAL A 98 3.50 6.65 -10.89
C VAL A 98 3.19 5.18 -10.71
N THR A 99 4.22 4.35 -10.94
CA THR A 99 4.33 3.09 -10.23
C THR A 99 4.06 3.38 -8.74
N PRO A 100 3.03 2.77 -8.11
CA PRO A 100 2.75 2.98 -6.69
C PRO A 100 4.05 2.81 -5.90
N PRO A 101 4.39 3.70 -4.95
CA PRO A 101 5.72 3.70 -4.34
C PRO A 101 6.09 2.29 -3.87
N ASN A 102 7.04 1.65 -4.52
CA ASN A 102 7.46 0.31 -4.13
C ASN A 102 8.18 0.46 -2.79
N ASN A 103 7.51 0.27 -1.64
CA ASN A 103 8.08 0.09 -0.28
C ASN A 103 9.25 1.01 0.16
N ASN A 104 9.53 2.08 -0.57
CA ASN A 104 10.83 2.77 -0.57
C ASN A 104 10.67 4.29 -0.46
N GLU A 105 9.48 4.80 -0.13
CA GLU A 105 9.34 6.21 0.26
C GLU A 105 9.79 6.38 1.72
N LEU A 106 10.72 7.30 1.96
CA LEU A 106 11.26 7.60 3.27
C LEU A 106 10.37 8.61 3.98
N VAL A 107 10.25 8.47 5.30
CA VAL A 107 9.56 9.42 6.18
C VAL A 107 10.60 10.11 7.06
N ASN A 108 10.48 11.43 7.22
CA ASN A 108 11.43 12.20 8.02
C ASN A 108 11.46 11.72 9.47
N GLY A 109 12.63 11.28 9.94
CA GLY A 109 12.86 10.79 11.29
C GLY A 109 12.59 9.30 11.50
N GLU A 110 12.08 8.58 10.50
CA GLU A 110 11.78 7.15 10.58
C GLU A 110 12.81 6.34 9.77
N PRO A 111 13.73 5.61 10.41
CA PRO A 111 14.75 4.84 9.71
C PRO A 111 14.15 3.58 9.07
N ILE A 112 14.53 3.30 7.82
CA ILE A 112 14.29 2.00 7.19
C ILE A 112 15.40 1.04 7.61
N SER A 113 15.01 -0.10 8.17
CA SER A 113 15.93 -1.15 8.62
C SER A 113 15.82 -2.41 7.74
N GLY A 114 16.79 -3.32 7.88
CA GLY A 114 16.75 -4.61 7.16
C GLY A 114 17.04 -4.51 5.66
N ILE A 115 17.66 -3.42 5.22
CA ILE A 115 18.07 -3.22 3.82
C ILE A 115 19.15 -4.26 3.47
N ASN A 116 18.82 -5.18 2.57
CA ASN A 116 19.71 -6.22 2.07
C ASN A 116 19.56 -6.32 0.56
N ALA A 117 20.67 -6.36 -0.17
CA ALA A 117 20.71 -6.47 -1.61
C ALA A 117 21.86 -7.40 -2.04
N THR A 118 21.73 -8.03 -3.20
CA THR A 118 22.81 -8.82 -3.80
C THR A 118 23.81 -7.92 -4.52
N ALA A 119 24.99 -8.45 -4.87
CA ALA A 119 26.01 -7.65 -5.56
C ALA A 119 25.49 -7.09 -6.90
N LYS A 120 25.63 -5.77 -7.10
CA LYS A 120 25.14 -4.98 -8.25
C LYS A 120 23.63 -4.73 -8.29
N GLU A 121 22.89 -5.18 -7.29
CA GLU A 121 21.48 -4.82 -7.14
C GLU A 121 21.36 -3.40 -6.56
N GLN A 122 20.41 -2.62 -7.07
CA GLN A 122 20.15 -1.26 -6.65
C GLN A 122 18.76 -1.19 -6.03
N LEU A 123 18.68 -0.63 -4.81
CA LEU A 123 17.42 -0.32 -4.14
C LEU A 123 17.22 1.19 -4.18
N ILE A 124 16.09 1.63 -4.73
CA ILE A 124 15.82 3.05 -4.96
C ILE A 124 14.81 3.55 -3.94
N TYR A 125 15.20 4.53 -3.14
CA TYR A 125 14.35 5.20 -2.16
C TYR A 125 14.07 6.66 -2.54
N THR A 126 12.91 7.18 -2.16
CA THR A 126 12.48 8.56 -2.44
C THR A 126 12.09 9.28 -1.15
N LEU A 127 12.48 10.54 -0.97
CA LEU A 127 12.01 11.39 0.11
C LEU A 127 11.42 12.67 -0.48
N ASN A 128 10.15 12.93 -0.21
CA ASN A 128 9.52 14.19 -0.58
C ASN A 128 10.00 15.32 0.35
N VAL A 129 10.78 16.27 -0.19
CA VAL A 129 11.27 17.42 0.57
C VAL A 129 10.24 18.56 0.49
N PRO A 130 9.64 19.00 1.61
CA PRO A 130 8.59 20.01 1.57
C PRO A 130 9.13 21.38 1.16
N LYS A 131 8.29 22.15 0.46
CA LYS A 131 8.63 23.52 0.05
C LYS A 131 9.02 24.37 1.27
N GLY A 132 10.17 25.03 1.17
CA GLY A 132 10.70 25.87 2.25
C GLY A 132 11.57 25.12 3.26
N ALA A 133 11.79 23.81 3.10
CA ALA A 133 12.85 23.12 3.82
C ALA A 133 14.20 23.80 3.54
N GLN A 134 14.96 24.08 4.61
CA GLN A 134 16.28 24.73 4.50
C GLN A 134 17.43 23.76 4.68
N ASN A 135 17.19 22.60 5.30
CA ASN A 135 18.19 21.59 5.58
C ASN A 135 17.63 20.21 5.22
N LEU A 136 18.49 19.37 4.67
CA LEU A 136 18.23 17.97 4.39
C LEU A 136 19.44 17.17 4.89
N SER A 137 19.19 16.17 5.74
CA SER A 137 20.21 15.27 6.28
C SER A 137 19.77 13.84 6.06
N PHE A 138 20.68 13.00 5.56
CA PHE A 138 20.52 11.56 5.50
C PHE A 138 21.57 10.92 6.41
N GLU A 139 21.11 10.14 7.38
CA GLU A 139 21.97 9.35 8.25
C GLU A 139 21.83 7.88 7.84
N THR A 140 22.94 7.27 7.44
CA THR A 140 23.01 5.85 7.12
C THR A 140 23.80 5.11 8.19
N SER A 141 23.46 3.85 8.45
CA SER A 141 24.19 2.99 9.38
C SER A 141 24.20 1.55 8.85
N GLY A 142 25.23 0.78 9.19
CA GLY A 142 25.46 -0.57 8.68
C GLY A 142 26.92 -0.81 8.28
N ASP A 143 27.23 -2.03 7.82
CA ASP A 143 28.61 -2.46 7.57
C ASP A 143 29.08 -2.25 6.12
N ASN A 144 28.28 -2.63 5.12
CA ASN A 144 28.67 -2.66 3.71
C ASN A 144 27.55 -2.19 2.78
N GLY A 145 27.91 -1.52 1.68
CA GLY A 145 27.00 -1.03 0.64
C GLY A 145 27.34 0.41 0.23
N ASP A 146 26.93 0.79 -0.97
CA ASP A 146 27.11 2.14 -1.49
C ASP A 146 25.74 2.84 -1.56
N ALA A 147 25.70 4.13 -1.23
CA ALA A 147 24.50 4.95 -1.31
C ALA A 147 24.75 6.18 -2.19
N ASP A 148 23.96 6.31 -3.26
CA ASP A 148 24.00 7.46 -4.17
C ASP A 148 22.76 8.34 -3.96
N LEU A 149 22.94 9.66 -4.02
CA LEU A 149 21.85 10.62 -3.92
C LEU A 149 21.58 11.29 -5.27
N TYR A 150 20.31 11.27 -5.67
CA TYR A 150 19.80 12.00 -6.83
C TYR A 150 18.81 13.05 -6.37
N ILE A 151 18.98 14.29 -6.84
CA ILE A 151 18.06 15.39 -6.54
C ILE A 151 17.30 15.74 -7.82
N LYS A 152 15.97 15.69 -7.74
CA LYS A 152 15.07 16.14 -8.80
C LYS A 152 14.32 17.38 -8.31
N TYR A 153 14.42 18.48 -9.07
CA TYR A 153 13.58 19.65 -8.85
C TYR A 153 12.32 19.49 -9.70
N ASN A 154 11.16 19.45 -9.04
CA ASN A 154 9.84 19.39 -9.70
C ASN A 154 9.23 20.79 -9.74
#